data_AF-A0A9D9M4L9-F1
#
_entry.id   AF-A0A9D9M4L9-F1
#
_cell.length_a   1.000
_cell.length_b   1.000
_cell.length_c   1.000
_cell.angle_alpha   90.00
_cell.angle_beta   90.00
_cell.angle_gamma   90.00
#
_symmetry.space_group_name_H-M   'P 1'
#
loop_
_entity.id
_entity.type
_entity.pdbx_description
1 polymer ?
#
loop_
_entity_poly.entity_id
_entity_poly.type
_entity_poly.pdbx_seq_one_letter_code
_entity_poly.pdbx_strand_id
1 'polypeptide(L)'
;MKRLLFLSITISLLLCGCESKHDKLQEEIRLRKEALIHKQDSVLKASQKEVEALDKEIQIVNRKYNQMKHEAQAAHDAGTATAEQLRSVTRMRMHRDSLKTRFDMLCAKIKYIRRRQSEMALWNEKNTSAKDSTAAGKR
;
A
#
# COMPACT_ATOMS: atom_id res chain seq x y z
N MET A 1 -16.90 -54.21 32.22
CA MET A 1 -15.61 -53.52 32.02
C MET A 1 -15.31 -53.16 30.55
N LYS A 2 -15.63 -54.00 29.55
CA LYS A 2 -15.34 -53.70 28.13
C LYS A 2 -16.02 -52.42 27.59
N ARG A 3 -17.25 -52.08 28.03
CA ARG A 3 -17.99 -50.87 27.60
C ARG A 3 -17.36 -49.54 28.05
N LEU A 4 -16.63 -49.52 29.17
CA LEU A 4 -15.92 -48.31 29.63
C LEU A 4 -14.67 -48.02 28.80
N LEU A 5 -13.97 -49.06 28.33
CA LEU A 5 -12.79 -48.91 27.46
C LEU A 5 -13.16 -48.36 26.08
N PHE A 6 -14.30 -48.76 25.51
CA PHE A 6 -14.76 -48.23 24.21
C PHE A 6 -15.13 -46.74 24.25
N LEU A 7 -15.75 -46.28 25.34
CA LEU A 7 -16.09 -44.85 25.52
C LEU A 7 -14.84 -43.95 25.62
N SER A 8 -13.80 -44.42 26.30
CA SER A 8 -12.52 -43.70 26.41
C SER A 8 -11.82 -43.54 25.05
N ILE A 9 -11.78 -44.60 24.23
CA ILE A 9 -11.13 -44.58 22.92
C ILE A 9 -11.84 -43.62 21.96
N THR A 10 -13.18 -43.57 22.00
CA THR A 10 -13.96 -42.65 21.16
C THR A 10 -13.79 -41.17 21.53
N ILE A 11 -13.64 -40.86 22.82
CA ILE A 11 -13.42 -39.49 23.30
C ILE A 11 -12.02 -38.99 22.88
N SER A 12 -11.00 -39.84 22.96
CA SER A 12 -9.63 -39.49 22.54
C SER A 12 -9.51 -39.25 21.02
N LEU A 13 -10.22 -40.02 20.19
CA LEU A 13 -10.24 -39.77 18.73
C LEU A 13 -10.95 -38.45 18.38
N LEU A 14 -12.01 -38.08 19.11
CA LEU A 14 -12.75 -36.84 18.90
C LEU A 14 -11.95 -35.59 19.31
N LEU A 15 -11.16 -35.67 20.39
CA LEU A 15 -10.29 -34.58 20.82
C LEU A 15 -9.10 -34.37 19.86
N CYS A 16 -8.49 -35.46 19.36
CA CYS A 16 -7.35 -35.39 18.43
C CYS A 16 -7.71 -34.80 17.05
N GLY A 17 -8.96 -34.97 16.60
CA GLY A 17 -9.44 -34.42 15.32
C GLY A 17 -9.59 -32.89 15.30
N CYS A 18 -9.71 -32.24 16.46
CA CYS A 18 -9.90 -30.79 16.58
C CYS A 18 -8.58 -30.01 16.62
N GLU A 19 -7.53 -30.52 17.27
CA GLU A 19 -6.21 -29.88 17.32
C GLU A 19 -5.58 -29.74 15.92
N SER A 20 -5.64 -30.80 15.11
CA SER A 20 -5.05 -30.80 13.75
C SER A 20 -5.67 -29.78 12.78
N LYS A 21 -6.92 -29.32 13.02
CA LYS A 21 -7.59 -28.30 12.21
C LYS A 21 -7.18 -26.89 12.63
N HIS A 22 -7.02 -26.68 13.92
CA HIS A 22 -6.59 -25.39 14.46
C HIS A 22 -5.18 -25.05 13.98
N ASP A 23 -4.25 -26.02 14.01
CA ASP A 23 -2.86 -25.78 13.62
C ASP A 23 -2.70 -25.46 12.13
N LYS A 24 -3.44 -26.17 11.26
CA LYS A 24 -3.49 -25.87 9.82
C LYS A 24 -4.02 -24.47 9.54
N LEU A 25 -5.08 -24.05 10.25
CA LEU A 25 -5.65 -22.71 10.10
C LEU A 25 -4.67 -21.63 10.57
N GLN A 26 -3.97 -21.86 11.69
CA GLN A 26 -2.94 -20.94 12.17
C GLN A 26 -1.79 -20.79 11.16
N GLU A 27 -1.35 -21.90 10.56
CA GLU A 27 -0.30 -21.88 9.55
C GLU A 27 -0.73 -21.16 8.27
N GLU A 28 -1.96 -21.38 7.79
CA GLU A 28 -2.52 -20.61 6.66
C GLU A 28 -2.59 -19.11 6.97
N ILE A 29 -3.00 -18.74 8.19
CA ILE A 29 -3.04 -17.35 8.63
C ILE A 29 -1.63 -16.75 8.65
N ARG A 30 -0.62 -17.50 9.12
CA ARG A 30 0.79 -17.08 9.12
C ARG A 30 1.28 -16.82 7.70
N LEU A 31 1.09 -17.77 6.79
CA LEU A 31 1.48 -17.65 5.38
C LEU A 31 0.80 -16.46 4.70
N ARG A 32 -0.50 -16.23 4.95
CA ARG A 32 -1.22 -15.06 4.42
C ARG A 32 -0.66 -13.74 4.94
N LYS A 33 -0.26 -13.68 6.21
CA LYS A 33 0.37 -12.48 6.81
C LYS A 33 1.73 -12.20 6.18
N GLU A 34 2.56 -13.23 5.99
CA GLU A 34 3.87 -13.10 5.34
C GLU A 34 3.74 -12.65 3.89
N ALA A 35 2.84 -13.28 3.13
CA ALA A 35 2.53 -12.88 1.76
C ALA A 35 2.03 -11.44 1.68
N LEU A 36 1.22 -10.99 2.64
CA LEU A 36 0.73 -9.63 2.71
C LEU A 36 1.87 -8.61 2.94
N ILE A 37 2.83 -8.92 3.81
CA ILE A 37 4.00 -8.07 4.07
C ILE A 37 4.83 -7.93 2.78
N HIS A 38 5.17 -9.06 2.14
CA HIS A 38 5.94 -9.05 0.89
C HIS A 38 5.24 -8.26 -0.22
N LYS A 39 3.92 -8.42 -0.34
CA LYS A 39 3.12 -7.65 -1.31
C LYS A 39 3.16 -6.15 -1.00
N GLN A 40 3.01 -5.75 0.26
CA GLN A 40 3.07 -4.34 0.65
C GLN A 40 4.43 -3.72 0.35
N ASP A 41 5.53 -4.42 0.63
CA ASP A 41 6.88 -3.96 0.35
C ASP A 41 7.15 -3.80 -1.15
N SER A 42 6.72 -4.80 -1.94
CA SER A 42 6.83 -4.74 -3.41
C SER A 42 6.05 -3.55 -3.97
N VAL A 43 4.80 -3.35 -3.53
CA VAL A 43 3.96 -2.23 -3.96
C VAL A 43 4.54 -0.88 -3.49
N LEU A 44 5.11 -0.82 -2.29
CA LEU A 44 5.76 0.39 -1.77
C LEU A 44 6.93 0.80 -2.68
N LYS A 45 7.84 -0.15 -2.96
CA LYS A 45 9.00 0.08 -3.84
C LYS A 45 8.57 0.47 -5.25
N ALA A 46 7.56 -0.19 -5.82
CA ALA A 46 7.03 0.14 -7.13
C ALA A 46 6.45 1.57 -7.15
N SER A 47 5.66 1.92 -6.14
CA SER A 47 5.04 3.26 -6.04
C SER A 47 6.09 4.36 -5.84
N GLN A 48 7.16 4.11 -5.08
CA GLN A 48 8.27 5.05 -4.91
C GLN A 48 8.98 5.34 -6.25
N LYS A 49 9.31 4.30 -7.02
CA LYS A 49 9.91 4.46 -8.35
C LYS A 49 8.99 5.23 -9.30
N GLU A 50 7.69 4.98 -9.23
CA GLU A 50 6.70 5.67 -10.05
C GLU A 50 6.61 7.16 -9.70
N VAL A 51 6.65 7.51 -8.41
CA VAL A 51 6.71 8.90 -7.94
C VAL A 51 7.96 9.62 -8.44
N GLU A 52 9.13 8.99 -8.36
CA GLU A 52 10.39 9.56 -8.87
C GLU A 52 10.35 9.80 -10.38
N ALA A 53 9.75 8.90 -11.14
CA ALA A 53 9.56 9.06 -12.58
C ALA A 53 8.58 10.20 -12.89
N LEU A 54 7.44 10.26 -12.18
CA LEU A 54 6.45 11.33 -12.36
C LEU A 54 6.99 12.70 -11.98
N ASP A 55 7.81 12.80 -10.93
CA ASP A 55 8.41 14.08 -10.54
C ASP A 55 9.26 14.66 -11.67
N LYS A 56 10.11 13.83 -12.29
CA LYS A 56 10.90 14.23 -13.46
C LYS A 56 10.01 14.66 -14.63
N GLU A 57 8.95 13.90 -14.91
CA GLU A 57 8.00 14.23 -15.97
C GLU A 57 7.28 15.55 -15.72
N ILE A 58 6.79 15.78 -14.50
CA ILE A 58 6.16 17.03 -14.07
C ILE A 58 7.13 18.20 -14.23
N GLN A 59 8.40 18.05 -13.86
CA GLN A 59 9.41 19.10 -14.05
C GLN A 59 9.58 19.47 -15.53
N ILE A 60 9.67 18.48 -16.42
CA ILE A 60 9.79 18.69 -17.86
C ILE A 60 8.55 19.40 -18.43
N VAL A 61 7.36 18.87 -18.11
CA VAL A 61 6.08 19.45 -18.57
C VAL A 61 5.87 20.85 -18.01
N ASN A 62 6.26 21.11 -16.76
CA ASN A 62 6.12 22.42 -16.15
C ASN A 62 7.04 23.46 -16.81
N ARG A 63 8.28 23.09 -17.17
CA ARG A 63 9.18 23.96 -17.94
C ARG A 63 8.58 24.31 -19.30
N LYS A 64 8.10 23.29 -20.03
CA LYS A 64 7.44 23.49 -21.34
C LYS A 64 6.19 24.36 -21.23
N TYR A 65 5.35 24.10 -20.23
CA TYR A 65 4.17 24.92 -19.96
C TYR A 65 4.53 26.38 -19.69
N ASN A 66 5.53 26.64 -18.84
CA ASN A 66 5.93 28.00 -18.50
C ASN A 66 6.48 28.75 -19.72
N GLN A 67 7.25 28.06 -20.57
CA GLN A 67 7.71 28.63 -21.83
C GLN A 67 6.53 28.99 -22.75
N MET A 68 5.63 28.03 -23.02
CA MET A 68 4.46 28.26 -23.87
C MET A 68 3.55 29.36 -23.32
N LYS A 69 3.40 29.43 -21.99
CA LYS A 69 2.62 30.48 -21.31
C LYS A 69 3.25 31.85 -21.53
N HIS A 70 4.58 31.96 -21.40
CA HIS A 70 5.29 33.22 -21.61
C HIS A 70 5.18 33.68 -23.07
N GLU A 71 5.39 32.78 -24.03
CA GLU A 71 5.25 33.07 -25.46
C GLU A 71 3.82 33.52 -25.82
N ALA A 72 2.80 32.82 -25.29
CA ALA A 72 1.41 33.20 -25.52
C ALA A 72 1.04 34.53 -24.86
N GLN A 73 1.59 34.83 -23.68
CA GLN A 73 1.38 36.12 -23.02
C GLN A 73 2.04 37.26 -23.81
N ALA A 74 3.27 37.07 -24.29
CA ALA A 74 3.94 38.04 -25.14
C ALA A 74 3.16 38.30 -26.45
N ALA A 75 2.63 37.25 -27.09
CA ALA A 75 1.78 37.40 -28.27
C ALA A 75 0.44 38.10 -27.94
N HIS A 76 -0.12 37.84 -26.77
CA HIS A 76 -1.34 38.51 -26.31
C HIS A 76 -1.10 40.00 -26.09
N ASP A 77 -0.01 40.36 -25.42
CA ASP A 77 0.35 41.75 -25.14
C ASP A 77 0.71 42.53 -26.42
N ALA A 78 1.26 41.83 -27.43
CA ALA A 78 1.50 42.37 -28.77
C ALA A 78 0.24 42.43 -29.65
N GLY A 79 -0.91 41.92 -29.18
CA GLY A 79 -2.16 41.86 -29.95
C GLY A 79 -2.15 40.85 -31.11
N THR A 80 -1.17 39.95 -31.15
CA THR A 80 -0.99 38.94 -32.23
C THR A 80 -1.31 37.52 -31.80
N ALA A 81 -1.85 37.32 -30.59
CA ALA A 81 -2.19 36.00 -30.08
C ALA A 81 -3.24 35.30 -30.94
N THR A 82 -2.91 34.08 -31.39
CA THR A 82 -3.85 33.23 -32.11
C THR A 82 -4.67 32.36 -31.15
N ALA A 83 -5.91 32.04 -31.53
CA ALA A 83 -6.77 31.14 -30.74
C ALA A 83 -6.12 29.76 -30.53
N GLU A 84 -5.37 29.26 -31.52
CA GLU A 84 -4.65 27.98 -31.43
C GLU A 84 -3.52 28.01 -30.40
N GLN A 85 -2.77 29.11 -30.30
CA GLN A 85 -1.76 29.28 -29.24
C GLN A 85 -2.39 29.21 -27.85
N LEU A 86 -3.50 29.92 -27.61
CA LEU A 86 -4.20 29.88 -26.32
C LEU A 86 -4.79 28.50 -25.99
N ARG A 87 -5.33 27.81 -27.00
CA ARG A 87 -5.81 26.42 -26.87
C ARG A 87 -4.66 25.47 -26.51
N SER A 88 -3.51 25.63 -27.13
CA SER A 88 -2.34 24.79 -26.88
C SER A 88 -1.82 24.94 -25.43
N VAL A 89 -1.77 26.16 -24.91
CA VAL A 89 -1.40 26.45 -23.51
C VAL A 89 -2.40 25.82 -22.55
N THR A 90 -3.70 25.91 -22.86
CA THR A 90 -4.75 25.31 -22.04
C THR A 90 -4.64 23.78 -21.99
N ARG A 91 -4.40 23.14 -23.14
CA ARG A 91 -4.17 21.68 -23.21
C ARG A 91 -2.95 21.26 -22.40
N MET A 92 -1.85 22.02 -22.50
CA MET A 92 -0.64 21.75 -21.73
C MET A 92 -0.86 21.92 -20.22
N ARG A 93 -1.66 22.92 -19.81
CA ARG A 93 -2.07 23.10 -18.41
C ARG A 93 -2.81 21.88 -17.88
N MET A 94 -3.81 21.40 -18.64
CA MET A 94 -4.59 20.22 -18.25
C MET A 94 -3.72 18.97 -18.13
N HIS A 95 -2.78 18.77 -19.06
CA HIS A 95 -1.85 17.66 -19.00
C HIS A 95 -0.95 17.73 -17.74
N ARG A 96 -0.37 18.90 -17.45
CA ARG A 96 0.41 19.12 -16.23
C ARG A 96 -0.40 18.83 -14.97
N ASP A 97 -1.63 19.32 -14.91
CA ASP A 97 -2.48 19.16 -13.72
C ASP A 97 -2.89 17.70 -13.54
N SER A 98 -3.16 16.98 -14.62
CA SER A 98 -3.39 15.52 -14.59
C SER A 98 -2.18 14.76 -14.03
N LEU A 99 -0.95 15.14 -14.39
CA LEU A 99 0.26 14.51 -13.84
C LEU A 99 0.42 14.80 -12.34
N LYS A 100 0.15 16.04 -11.90
CA LYS A 100 0.16 16.40 -10.48
C LYS A 100 -0.85 15.59 -9.67
N THR A 101 -2.08 15.44 -10.17
CA THR A 101 -3.09 14.61 -9.49
C THR A 101 -2.61 13.16 -9.35
N ARG A 102 -1.98 12.60 -10.39
CA ARG A 102 -1.42 11.24 -10.32
C ARG A 102 -0.28 11.14 -9.31
N PHE A 103 0.58 12.14 -9.24
CA PHE A 103 1.63 12.23 -8.22
C PHE A 103 1.05 12.26 -6.80
N ASP A 104 0.03 13.09 -6.55
CA ASP A 104 -0.61 13.20 -5.22
C ASP A 104 -1.27 11.89 -4.81
N MET A 105 -1.93 11.21 -5.74
CA MET A 105 -2.52 9.88 -5.49
C MET A 105 -1.46 8.84 -5.10
N LEU A 106 -0.31 8.83 -5.79
CA LEU A 106 0.79 7.90 -5.46
C LEU A 106 1.42 8.23 -4.10
N CYS A 107 1.60 9.50 -3.78
CA CYS A 107 2.05 9.95 -2.46
C CYS A 107 1.07 9.51 -1.36
N ALA A 108 -0.24 9.65 -1.59
CA ALA A 108 -1.27 9.18 -0.67
C ALA A 108 -1.23 7.64 -0.50
N LYS A 109 -1.03 6.88 -1.58
CA LYS A 109 -0.87 5.43 -1.55
C LYS A 109 0.35 5.00 -0.73
N ILE A 110 1.50 5.66 -0.93
CA ILE A 110 2.72 5.41 -0.15
C ILE A 110 2.47 5.68 1.34
N LYS A 111 1.84 6.82 1.67
CA LYS A 111 1.50 7.18 3.04
C LYS A 111 0.57 6.14 3.69
N TYR A 112 -0.43 5.67 2.95
CA TYR A 112 -1.34 4.63 3.42
C TYR A 112 -0.60 3.32 3.71
N ILE A 113 0.25 2.85 2.79
CA ILE A 113 1.02 1.62 2.97
C ILE A 113 1.92 1.72 4.21
N ARG A 114 2.66 2.83 4.37
CA ARG A 114 3.52 3.05 5.54
C ARG A 114 2.74 3.03 6.85
N ARG A 115 1.56 3.67 6.88
CA ARG A 115 0.68 3.65 8.05
C ARG A 115 0.22 2.23 8.39
N ARG A 116 -0.15 1.44 7.38
CA ARG A 116 -0.56 0.03 7.58
C ARG A 116 0.60 -0.82 8.10
N GLN A 117 1.82 -0.61 7.59
CA GLN A 117 3.01 -1.29 8.08
C GLN A 117 3.31 -0.95 9.54
N SER A 118 3.21 0.33 9.94
CA SER A 118 3.41 0.73 11.33
C SER A 118 2.34 0.17 12.28
N GLU A 119 1.07 0.15 11.86
CA GLU A 119 -0.03 -0.45 12.63
C GLU A 119 0.20 -1.96 12.87
N MET A 120 0.66 -2.68 11.84
CA MET A 120 0.99 -4.10 11.96
C MET A 120 2.19 -4.35 12.88
N ALA A 121 3.23 -3.52 12.81
CA ALA A 121 4.39 -3.63 13.69
C ALA A 121 4.01 -3.44 15.16
N LEU A 122 3.20 -2.42 15.48
CA LEU A 122 2.69 -2.17 16.83
C LEU A 122 1.81 -3.31 17.33
N TRP A 123 0.97 -3.91 16.46
CA TRP A 123 0.17 -5.07 16.82
C TRP A 123 1.05 -6.29 17.15
N ASN A 124 2.10 -6.53 16.35
CA ASN A 124 3.03 -7.63 16.61
C ASN A 124 3.75 -7.47 17.96
N GLU A 125 4.25 -6.27 18.27
CA GLU A 125 4.96 -5.95 19.52
C GLU A 125 4.09 -6.18 20.78
N LYS A 126 2.82 -5.77 20.72
CA LYS A 126 1.87 -6.00 21.83
C LYS A 126 1.62 -7.49 22.06
N ASN A 127 1.54 -8.28 21.00
CA ASN A 127 1.27 -9.71 21.11
C ASN A 127 2.50 -10.53 21.52
N THR A 128 3.71 -10.08 21.19
CA THR A 128 4.94 -10.70 21.71
C THR A 128 5.09 -10.41 23.21
N SER A 129 4.89 -9.16 23.64
CA SER A 129 4.95 -8.79 25.07
C SER A 129 3.91 -9.52 25.93
N ALA A 130 2.70 -9.75 25.41
CA ALA A 130 1.66 -10.52 26.11
C ALA A 130 1.98 -12.02 26.25
N LYS A 131 2.71 -12.62 25.30
CA LYS A 131 3.14 -14.02 25.40
C LYS A 131 4.26 -14.19 26.43
N ASP A 132 5.18 -13.24 26.49
CA ASP A 132 6.31 -13.28 27.42
C ASP A 132 5.87 -13.12 28.89
N SER A 133 4.88 -12.26 29.16
CA SER A 133 4.29 -12.12 30.50
C SER A 133 3.48 -13.35 30.94
N THR A 134 2.80 -14.02 30.01
CA THR A 134 2.05 -15.26 30.28
C THR A 134 3.00 -16.46 30.52
N ALA A 135 4.17 -16.47 29.88
CA ALA A 135 5.20 -17.50 30.10
C ALA A 135 5.94 -17.31 31.45
N ALA A 136 6.10 -16.06 31.91
CA ALA A 136 6.73 -15.75 33.19
C ALA A 136 5.85 -16.11 34.41
N GLY A 137 4.52 -16.04 34.28
CA GLY A 137 3.56 -16.39 35.36
C GLY A 137 3.24 -17.88 35.51
N LYS A 138 3.85 -18.75 34.70
CA LYS A 138 3.69 -20.23 34.75
C LYS A 138 4.89 -20.96 35.37
N ARG A 139 5.84 -20.24 35.97
CA ARG A 139 6.97 -20.81 36.72
C ARG A 139 6.73 -20.77 38.22
#